data_AF-A0A958MVU6-F1
#
_entry.id   AF-A0A958MVU6-F1
#
_cell.length_a   1.000
_cell.length_b   1.000
_cell.length_c   1.000
_cell.angle_alpha   90.00
_cell.angle_beta   90.00
_cell.angle_gamma   90.00
#
_symmetry.space_group_name_H-M   'P 1'
#
loop_
_entity.id
_entity.type
_entity.pdbx_description
1 polymer ?
#
loop_
_entity_poly.entity_id
_entity_poly.type
_entity_poly.pdbx_seq_one_letter_code
_entity_poly.pdbx_strand_id
1 'polypeptide(L)'
;VFIDGLLEPELDEKVLKRAGPWYWGDGDHKYRREFRGMAIFNLWIHNTDLKEGENNKLILKKRADGEHDFFYVQQDLGFSFGHLFRERPSDYPWDIVSHDNSEEVIFNYRSFQPNSGFEHVTWADARWMVRKIAQLTREQITEAVGIGNWPHQAPYDYQALYVEKLISRRNQLVQVFGLDGAQNPSGKRIALMEVDRRVEERAIVSEKWGVPGYTVDFSPGIQARLIDPLMAKIQRGLKDGAIKLIGAINNVSLEPDWFGWDEGVIARVILNINRTVVKNPTATSSEDAFIVRDDFKIGARLGYGLVISGDVAYVRGFSLIYPAASEEAAMDGPRYMLEVITESYSQMQDRLPKGHILIHESYLEGRGRLNL
;
A
#
# COMPACT_ATOMS: atom_id res chain seq x y z
N VAL A 1 -20.15 -13.92 -4.37
CA VAL A 1 -20.07 -12.99 -3.22
C VAL A 1 -19.33 -13.73 -2.11
N PHE A 2 -18.07 -13.37 -1.84
CA PHE A 2 -17.38 -13.85 -0.64
C PHE A 2 -17.79 -12.93 0.51
N ILE A 3 -18.71 -13.40 1.34
CA ILE A 3 -19.07 -12.76 2.61
C ILE A 3 -18.32 -13.61 3.64
N ASP A 4 -17.18 -13.11 4.12
CA ASP A 4 -16.25 -13.78 5.05
C ASP A 4 -15.60 -15.06 4.51
N GLY A 5 -14.47 -14.87 3.83
CA GLY A 5 -13.62 -15.96 3.35
C GLY A 5 -12.25 -15.94 4.00
N LEU A 6 -12.15 -16.32 5.27
CA LEU A 6 -10.90 -16.87 5.77
C LEU A 6 -10.84 -18.32 5.25
N LEU A 7 -10.37 -18.51 4.02
CA LEU A 7 -10.08 -19.85 3.47
C LEU A 7 -8.75 -20.33 4.08
N GLU A 8 -8.74 -20.55 5.39
CA GLU A 8 -7.69 -21.39 5.96
C GLU A 8 -8.10 -22.84 5.70
N PRO A 9 -7.26 -23.65 5.04
CA PRO A 9 -7.59 -25.06 4.82
C PRO A 9 -7.75 -25.73 6.18
N GLU A 10 -8.90 -26.39 6.38
CA GLU A 10 -9.10 -27.31 7.50
C GLU A 10 -8.10 -28.46 7.32
N LEU A 11 -7.05 -28.44 8.13
CA LEU A 11 -6.00 -29.46 8.08
C LEU A 11 -6.56 -30.73 8.70
N ASP A 12 -6.30 -31.89 8.08
CA ASP A 12 -6.48 -33.16 8.79
C ASP A 12 -5.47 -33.20 9.94
N GLU A 13 -5.93 -32.87 11.15
CA GLU A 13 -5.10 -32.75 12.35
C GLU A 13 -4.37 -34.05 12.71
N LYS A 14 -4.80 -35.19 12.16
CA LYS A 14 -4.12 -36.47 12.33
C LYS A 14 -2.81 -36.55 11.52
N VAL A 15 -2.70 -35.74 10.48
CA VAL A 15 -1.56 -35.71 9.54
C VAL A 15 -0.78 -34.40 9.65
N LEU A 16 -1.47 -33.27 9.77
CA LEU A 16 -0.92 -31.92 9.79
C LEU A 16 -1.42 -31.16 11.02
N LYS A 17 -0.52 -30.84 11.94
CA LYS A 17 -0.83 -30.08 13.16
C LYS A 17 -0.24 -28.69 13.09
N ARG A 18 -1.04 -27.65 13.35
CA ARG A 18 -0.54 -26.29 13.53
C ARG A 18 0.18 -26.17 14.87
N ALA A 19 1.45 -25.77 14.86
CA ALA A 19 2.25 -25.56 16.07
C ALA A 19 2.22 -24.12 16.58
N GLY A 20 1.89 -23.17 15.70
CA GLY A 20 1.84 -21.74 16.04
C GLY A 20 2.32 -20.87 14.88
N PRO A 21 2.45 -19.55 15.11
CA PRO A 21 3.11 -18.66 14.17
C PRO A 21 4.63 -18.91 14.13
N TRP A 22 5.28 -18.37 13.09
CA TRP A 22 6.73 -18.18 13.09
C TRP A 22 7.07 -16.78 12.61
N TYR A 23 8.19 -16.24 13.09
CA TYR A 23 8.62 -14.87 12.81
C TYR A 23 9.87 -14.86 11.94
N TRP A 24 10.03 -13.84 11.11
CA TRP A 24 11.06 -13.79 10.08
C TRP A 24 12.48 -13.74 10.66
N GLY A 25 12.67 -13.00 11.74
CA GLY A 25 13.96 -12.84 12.44
C GLY A 25 14.20 -13.79 13.61
N ASP A 26 13.19 -14.58 14.01
CA ASP A 26 13.28 -15.42 15.21
C ASP A 26 14.17 -16.65 15.03
N GLY A 27 14.73 -17.10 16.16
CA GLY A 27 15.53 -18.32 16.23
C GLY A 27 16.73 -18.28 15.28
N ASP A 28 16.83 -19.28 14.41
CA ASP A 28 17.87 -19.41 13.40
C ASP A 28 17.43 -18.93 12.01
N HIS A 29 16.20 -18.42 11.83
CA HIS A 29 15.65 -18.05 10.52
C HIS A 29 16.50 -16.98 9.82
N LYS A 30 17.00 -15.99 10.58
CA LYS A 30 17.95 -14.99 10.07
C LYS A 30 19.24 -15.58 9.51
N TYR A 31 19.64 -16.77 9.94
CA TYR A 31 20.83 -17.47 9.46
C TYR A 31 20.53 -18.46 8.34
N ARG A 32 19.25 -18.75 8.07
CA ARG A 32 18.81 -19.66 7.02
C ARG A 32 18.49 -18.92 5.73
N ARG A 33 19.15 -19.34 4.64
CA ARG A 33 19.02 -18.68 3.34
C ARG A 33 17.61 -18.74 2.76
N GLU A 34 16.85 -19.78 3.12
CA GLU A 34 15.49 -19.99 2.63
C GLU A 34 14.57 -18.85 3.08
N PHE A 35 14.64 -18.49 4.36
CA PHE A 35 13.86 -17.39 4.94
C PHE A 35 14.30 -16.03 4.41
N ARG A 36 15.61 -15.80 4.34
CA ARG A 36 16.15 -14.57 3.75
C ARG A 36 15.77 -14.43 2.28
N GLY A 37 15.82 -15.53 1.53
CA GLY A 37 15.43 -15.57 0.12
C GLY A 37 13.96 -15.21 -0.11
N MET A 38 13.06 -15.49 0.85
CA MET A 38 11.63 -15.15 0.72
C MET A 38 11.36 -13.65 0.58
N ALA A 39 12.30 -12.78 0.97
CA ALA A 39 12.21 -11.35 0.64
C ALA A 39 12.08 -11.12 -0.87
N ILE A 40 12.91 -11.81 -1.66
CA ILE A 40 12.87 -11.72 -3.13
C ILE A 40 11.61 -12.33 -3.71
N PHE A 41 11.10 -13.41 -3.11
CA PHE A 41 9.82 -13.99 -3.54
C PHE A 41 8.66 -13.01 -3.34
N ASN A 42 8.56 -12.41 -2.16
CA ASN A 42 7.51 -11.42 -1.85
C ASN A 42 7.65 -10.15 -2.70
N LEU A 43 8.88 -9.73 -3.00
CA LEU A 43 9.17 -8.68 -4.00
C LEU A 43 8.62 -9.07 -5.38
N TRP A 44 8.85 -10.29 -5.84
CA TRP A 44 8.42 -10.77 -7.16
C TRP A 44 6.89 -10.73 -7.31
N ILE A 45 6.14 -11.27 -6.34
CA ILE A 45 4.67 -11.23 -6.35
C ILE A 45 4.09 -9.91 -5.87
N HIS A 46 4.93 -8.95 -5.46
CA HIS A 46 4.55 -7.66 -4.89
C HIS A 46 3.61 -7.79 -3.69
N ASN A 47 3.91 -8.72 -2.78
CA ASN A 47 3.18 -8.86 -1.52
C ASN A 47 3.58 -7.76 -0.56
N THR A 48 2.66 -6.86 -0.21
CA THR A 48 2.94 -5.70 0.64
C THR A 48 2.62 -5.92 2.11
N ASP A 49 1.87 -6.99 2.45
CA ASP A 49 1.49 -7.37 3.81
C ASP A 49 2.35 -8.52 4.35
N LEU A 50 3.49 -8.15 4.95
CA LEU A 50 4.47 -9.09 5.48
C LEU A 50 4.49 -9.13 7.00
N LYS A 51 3.31 -9.27 7.59
CA LYS A 51 3.13 -9.40 9.04
C LYS A 51 3.99 -10.50 9.66
N GLU A 52 4.50 -10.17 10.83
CA GLU A 52 5.33 -11.01 11.67
C GLU A 52 4.45 -11.99 12.44
N GLY A 53 4.40 -13.26 12.01
CA GLY A 53 3.66 -14.29 12.71
C GLY A 53 2.20 -14.46 12.27
N GLU A 54 1.43 -13.41 12.03
CA GLU A 54 0.03 -13.56 11.57
C GLU A 54 -0.03 -14.21 10.19
N ASN A 55 0.83 -13.77 9.27
CA ASN A 55 0.90 -14.27 7.89
C ASN A 55 1.79 -15.52 7.77
N ASN A 56 2.26 -16.07 8.89
CA ASN A 56 3.22 -17.16 8.92
C ASN A 56 2.74 -18.28 9.84
N LYS A 57 2.80 -19.54 9.38
CA LYS A 57 2.36 -20.69 10.17
C LYS A 57 3.38 -21.81 10.15
N LEU A 58 3.66 -22.33 11.34
CA LEU A 58 4.47 -23.52 11.55
C LEU A 58 3.53 -24.73 11.58
N ILE A 59 3.73 -25.63 10.63
CA ILE A 59 2.95 -26.86 10.50
C ILE A 59 3.87 -28.05 10.81
N LEU A 60 3.40 -28.95 11.65
CA LEU A 60 4.02 -30.24 11.94
C LEU A 60 3.33 -31.30 11.10
N LYS A 61 4.09 -32.01 10.27
CA LYS A 61 3.59 -33.18 9.55
C LYS A 61 4.11 -34.44 10.21
N LYS A 62 3.21 -35.33 10.62
CA LYS A 62 3.60 -36.61 11.21
C LYS A 62 4.18 -37.54 10.14
N ARG A 63 5.36 -38.08 10.39
CA ARG A 63 6.02 -39.13 9.59
C ARG A 63 5.48 -40.52 9.95
N ALA A 64 5.75 -41.50 9.09
CA ALA A 64 5.33 -42.89 9.28
C ALA A 64 5.96 -43.54 10.53
N ASP A 65 7.13 -43.08 10.95
CA ASP A 65 7.85 -43.53 12.16
C ASP A 65 7.33 -42.89 13.46
N GLY A 66 6.37 -41.96 13.37
CA GLY A 66 5.80 -41.23 14.51
C GLY A 66 6.47 -39.90 14.83
N GLU A 67 7.60 -39.59 14.19
CA GLU A 67 8.27 -38.29 14.30
C GLU A 67 7.53 -37.19 13.51
N HIS A 68 7.98 -35.94 13.65
CA HIS A 68 7.39 -34.81 12.92
C HIS A 68 8.42 -34.11 12.03
N ASP A 69 7.96 -33.69 10.86
CA ASP A 69 8.66 -32.75 9.99
C ASP A 69 8.06 -31.34 10.19
N PHE A 70 8.92 -30.32 10.17
CA PHE A 70 8.52 -28.92 10.30
C PHE A 70 8.36 -28.27 8.93
N PHE A 71 7.21 -27.66 8.69
CA PHE A 71 6.89 -26.89 7.50
C PHE A 71 6.62 -25.44 7.88
N TYR A 72 7.44 -24.55 7.34
CA TYR A 72 7.28 -23.11 7.49
C TYR A 72 6.48 -22.62 6.29
N VAL A 73 5.25 -22.19 6.55
CA VAL A 73 4.33 -21.73 5.51
C VAL A 73 4.12 -20.23 5.68
N GLN A 74 4.22 -19.50 4.58
CA GLN A 74 3.68 -18.15 4.48
C GLN A 74 2.26 -18.27 3.91
N GLN A 75 1.31 -17.60 4.54
CA GLN A 75 -0.10 -17.56 4.18
C GLN A 75 -0.57 -16.10 4.08
N ASP A 76 -1.87 -15.91 3.84
CA ASP A 76 -2.51 -14.61 3.71
C ASP A 76 -1.79 -13.69 2.71
N LEU A 77 -1.59 -14.22 1.51
CA LEU A 77 -0.96 -13.49 0.39
C LEU A 77 -1.97 -12.59 -0.34
N GLY A 78 -3.09 -12.22 0.30
CA GLY A 78 -4.17 -11.44 -0.31
C GLY A 78 -3.71 -10.06 -0.80
N PHE A 79 -2.74 -9.45 -0.11
CA PHE A 79 -2.10 -8.18 -0.48
C PHE A 79 -0.96 -8.31 -1.49
N SER A 80 -0.93 -9.40 -2.26
CA SER A 80 -0.05 -9.58 -3.42
C SER A 80 -0.69 -9.02 -4.68
N PHE A 81 0.12 -8.84 -5.74
CA PHE A 81 -0.36 -8.47 -7.06
C PHE A 81 -1.09 -7.11 -7.16
N GLY A 82 -0.87 -6.18 -6.25
CA GLY A 82 -1.58 -4.89 -6.26
C GLY A 82 -0.88 -3.81 -5.47
N HIS A 83 -1.60 -2.72 -5.21
CA HIS A 83 -1.13 -1.65 -4.34
C HIS A 83 -1.95 -1.61 -3.05
N LEU A 84 -1.32 -1.10 -2.00
CA LEU A 84 -2.01 -0.83 -0.74
C LEU A 84 -3.22 0.09 -1.01
N PHE A 85 -4.40 -0.34 -0.55
CA PHE A 85 -5.70 0.32 -0.74
C PHE A 85 -6.31 0.27 -2.15
N ARG A 86 -5.65 -0.37 -3.12
CA ARG A 86 -6.15 -0.49 -4.48
C ARG A 86 -5.66 -1.79 -5.13
N GLU A 87 -6.50 -2.81 -5.06
CA GLU A 87 -6.23 -4.15 -5.58
C GLU A 87 -6.94 -4.35 -6.92
N ARG A 88 -6.30 -3.93 -8.00
CA ARG A 88 -6.74 -4.21 -9.38
C ARG A 88 -5.64 -4.94 -10.14
N PRO A 89 -5.96 -5.89 -11.05
CA PRO A 89 -4.95 -6.55 -11.88
C PRO A 89 -4.05 -5.60 -12.68
N SER A 90 -4.59 -4.46 -13.09
CA SER A 90 -3.85 -3.39 -13.76
C SER A 90 -2.78 -2.74 -12.89
N ASP A 91 -2.99 -2.72 -11.58
CA ASP A 91 -2.15 -2.00 -10.62
C ASP A 91 -0.94 -2.83 -10.19
N TYR A 92 -0.90 -4.14 -10.48
CA TYR A 92 0.33 -4.92 -10.36
C TYR A 92 1.42 -4.35 -11.27
N PRO A 93 2.58 -3.90 -10.76
CA PRO A 93 3.54 -3.20 -11.61
C PRO A 93 4.30 -4.17 -12.54
N TRP A 94 4.46 -3.77 -13.81
CA TRP A 94 5.31 -4.48 -14.79
C TRP A 94 6.78 -4.57 -14.35
N ASP A 95 7.24 -3.51 -13.70
CA ASP A 95 8.64 -3.30 -13.38
C ASP A 95 8.86 -3.43 -11.87
N ILE A 96 9.82 -4.30 -11.52
CA ILE A 96 10.24 -4.57 -10.15
C ILE A 96 11.53 -3.83 -9.81
N VAL A 97 12.37 -3.53 -10.80
CA VAL A 97 13.63 -2.81 -10.63
C VAL A 97 13.38 -1.35 -11.00
N SER A 98 13.60 -0.43 -10.07
CA SER A 98 13.53 1.00 -10.34
C SER A 98 14.88 1.57 -10.75
N HIS A 99 15.98 1.00 -10.24
CA HIS A 99 17.35 1.41 -10.54
C HIS A 99 18.31 0.23 -10.34
N ASP A 100 19.34 0.14 -11.16
CA ASP A 100 20.38 -0.89 -11.10
C ASP A 100 21.71 -0.29 -11.60
N ASN A 101 22.77 -0.44 -10.81
CA ASN A 101 24.14 -0.11 -11.19
C ASN A 101 25.12 -1.13 -10.56
N SER A 102 26.42 -0.91 -10.74
CA SER A 102 27.45 -1.84 -10.23
C SER A 102 27.53 -1.93 -8.70
N GLU A 103 26.93 -1.00 -7.97
CA GLU A 103 27.01 -0.90 -6.50
C GLU A 103 25.70 -1.28 -5.81
N GLU A 104 24.56 -0.96 -6.40
CA GLU A 104 23.24 -1.17 -5.81
C GLU A 104 22.14 -1.49 -6.83
N VAL A 105 21.11 -2.17 -6.32
CA VAL A 105 19.86 -2.41 -7.03
C VAL A 105 18.73 -1.90 -6.14
N ILE A 106 17.91 -1.01 -6.69
CA ILE A 106 16.73 -0.47 -6.02
C ILE A 106 15.50 -1.12 -6.65
N PHE A 107 14.66 -1.71 -5.80
CA PHE A 107 13.40 -2.31 -6.23
C PHE A 107 12.22 -1.36 -6.03
N ASN A 108 11.29 -1.34 -6.98
CA ASN A 108 9.99 -0.71 -6.84
C ASN A 108 9.07 -1.57 -5.97
N TYR A 109 9.21 -1.42 -4.65
CA TYR A 109 8.47 -2.19 -3.67
C TYR A 109 8.16 -1.36 -2.42
N ARG A 110 6.98 -1.58 -1.87
CA ARG A 110 6.51 -0.90 -0.66
C ARG A 110 5.97 -1.96 0.28
N SER A 111 6.69 -2.24 1.36
CA SER A 111 6.12 -2.90 2.52
C SER A 111 5.57 -1.83 3.46
N PHE A 112 4.40 -2.06 4.05
CA PHE A 112 3.88 -1.15 5.07
C PHE A 112 4.28 -1.57 6.50
N GLN A 113 5.02 -2.68 6.64
CA GLN A 113 5.55 -3.12 7.92
C GLN A 113 7.05 -3.41 7.82
N PRO A 114 7.85 -3.04 8.85
CA PRO A 114 9.21 -3.53 8.97
C PRO A 114 9.21 -5.05 9.13
N ASN A 115 10.21 -5.72 8.57
CA ASN A 115 10.35 -7.17 8.63
C ASN A 115 11.70 -7.54 9.23
N SER A 116 11.68 -8.24 10.35
CA SER A 116 12.87 -8.54 11.15
C SER A 116 13.84 -9.51 10.48
N GLY A 117 13.40 -10.31 9.51
CA GLY A 117 14.27 -11.23 8.79
C GLY A 117 15.00 -10.61 7.59
N PHE A 118 14.50 -9.49 7.07
CA PHE A 118 14.95 -8.98 5.77
C PHE A 118 16.23 -8.14 5.84
N GLU A 119 16.58 -7.62 7.02
CA GLU A 119 17.84 -6.88 7.25
C GLU A 119 19.10 -7.75 7.07
N HIS A 120 18.94 -9.08 7.07
CA HIS A 120 20.05 -10.02 6.94
C HIS A 120 20.24 -10.55 5.52
N VAL A 121 19.38 -10.15 4.56
CA VAL A 121 19.40 -10.68 3.19
C VAL A 121 20.69 -10.27 2.50
N THR A 122 21.49 -11.27 2.10
CA THR A 122 22.69 -11.02 1.30
C THR A 122 22.40 -11.11 -0.18
N TRP A 123 23.28 -10.54 -1.01
CA TRP A 123 23.24 -10.71 -2.47
C TRP A 123 23.19 -12.19 -2.89
N ALA A 124 23.91 -13.06 -2.16
CA ALA A 124 23.95 -14.50 -2.46
C ALA A 124 22.62 -15.20 -2.16
N ASP A 125 21.88 -14.76 -1.15
CA ASP A 125 20.54 -15.27 -0.83
C ASP A 125 19.52 -14.81 -1.85
N ALA A 126 19.59 -13.52 -2.21
CA ALA A 126 18.73 -12.95 -3.23
C ALA A 126 18.93 -13.66 -4.58
N ARG A 127 20.19 -13.78 -5.03
CA ARG A 127 20.54 -14.52 -6.25
C ARG A 127 20.12 -15.98 -6.20
N TRP A 128 20.19 -16.62 -5.03
CA TRP A 128 19.72 -17.99 -4.86
C TRP A 128 18.20 -18.09 -5.07
N MET A 129 17.41 -17.18 -4.49
CA MET A 129 15.97 -17.16 -4.71
C MET A 129 15.60 -16.83 -6.16
N VAL A 130 16.28 -15.84 -6.78
CA VAL A 130 16.05 -15.54 -8.20
C VAL A 130 16.34 -16.76 -9.07
N ARG A 131 17.37 -17.56 -8.77
CA ARG A 131 17.62 -18.81 -9.48
C ARG A 131 16.46 -19.82 -9.33
N LYS A 132 15.74 -19.82 -8.20
CA LYS A 132 14.54 -20.65 -8.02
C LYS A 132 13.37 -20.12 -8.85
N ILE A 133 13.08 -18.83 -8.78
CA ILE A 133 12.06 -18.16 -9.61
C ILE A 133 12.34 -18.37 -11.11
N ALA A 134 13.61 -18.26 -11.51
CA ALA A 134 14.06 -18.43 -12.89
C ALA A 134 13.87 -19.85 -13.44
N GLN A 135 13.67 -20.86 -12.60
CA GLN A 135 13.39 -22.23 -13.04
C GLN A 135 11.94 -22.42 -13.49
N LEU A 136 11.02 -21.56 -13.06
CA LEU A 136 9.63 -21.61 -13.48
C LEU A 136 9.54 -21.39 -14.98
N THR A 137 8.80 -22.25 -15.67
CA THR A 137 8.48 -22.07 -17.09
C THR A 137 7.25 -21.18 -17.27
N ARG A 138 7.03 -20.68 -18.49
CA ARG A 138 5.83 -19.92 -18.83
C ARG A 138 4.57 -20.74 -18.58
N GLU A 139 4.61 -22.03 -18.87
CA GLU A 139 3.49 -22.96 -18.66
C GLU A 139 3.18 -23.08 -17.17
N GLN A 140 4.20 -23.26 -16.31
CA GLN A 140 4.02 -23.33 -14.86
C GLN A 140 3.47 -22.02 -14.27
N ILE A 141 3.93 -20.86 -14.76
CA ILE A 141 3.39 -19.56 -14.34
C ILE A 141 1.93 -19.43 -14.80
N THR A 142 1.63 -19.79 -16.05
CA THR A 142 0.27 -19.78 -16.60
C THR A 142 -0.69 -20.67 -15.81
N GLU A 143 -0.27 -21.90 -15.52
CA GLU A 143 -1.04 -22.85 -14.72
C GLU A 143 -1.29 -22.32 -13.30
N ALA A 144 -0.25 -21.78 -12.65
CA ALA A 144 -0.38 -21.21 -11.31
C ALA A 144 -1.37 -20.04 -11.27
N VAL A 145 -1.30 -19.11 -12.23
CA VAL A 145 -2.28 -18.01 -12.33
C VAL A 145 -3.68 -18.53 -12.67
N GLY A 146 -3.78 -19.57 -13.52
CA GLY A 146 -5.03 -20.19 -13.91
C GLY A 146 -5.83 -20.78 -12.76
N ILE A 147 -5.17 -21.25 -11.69
CA ILE A 147 -5.83 -21.71 -10.45
C ILE A 147 -6.65 -20.58 -9.80
N GLY A 148 -6.22 -19.33 -9.95
CA GLY A 148 -6.95 -18.15 -9.46
C GLY A 148 -8.27 -17.89 -10.20
N ASN A 149 -8.54 -18.62 -11.29
CA ASN A 149 -9.75 -18.51 -12.11
C ASN A 149 -10.06 -17.06 -12.51
N TRP A 150 -9.03 -16.30 -12.89
CA TRP A 150 -9.24 -14.94 -13.37
C TRP A 150 -9.97 -14.93 -14.73
N PRO A 151 -10.67 -13.84 -15.07
CA PRO A 151 -11.10 -13.59 -16.43
C PRO A 151 -9.94 -13.78 -17.42
N HIS A 152 -10.18 -14.54 -18.49
CA HIS A 152 -9.16 -14.99 -19.46
C HIS A 152 -9.60 -14.71 -20.91
N GLN A 153 -10.54 -13.78 -21.09
CA GLN A 153 -11.08 -13.38 -22.39
C GLN A 153 -11.19 -11.87 -22.45
N ALA A 154 -10.93 -11.31 -23.63
CA ALA A 154 -11.14 -9.90 -23.88
C ALA A 154 -12.61 -9.50 -23.62
N PRO A 155 -12.88 -8.30 -23.09
CA PRO A 155 -11.92 -7.22 -22.80
C PRO A 155 -11.27 -7.31 -21.41
N TYR A 156 -11.40 -8.43 -20.70
CA TYR A 156 -10.90 -8.61 -19.33
C TYR A 156 -9.92 -9.79 -19.24
N ASP A 157 -8.90 -9.86 -20.11
CA ASP A 157 -7.91 -10.96 -20.09
C ASP A 157 -6.88 -10.77 -18.95
N TYR A 158 -7.36 -10.75 -17.70
CA TYR A 158 -6.55 -10.53 -16.50
C TYR A 158 -5.63 -11.71 -16.19
N GLN A 159 -6.01 -12.93 -16.55
CA GLN A 159 -5.13 -14.09 -16.45
C GLN A 159 -3.86 -13.88 -17.27
N ALA A 160 -3.99 -13.53 -18.56
CA ALA A 160 -2.82 -13.25 -19.38
C ALA A 160 -2.04 -12.05 -18.86
N LEU A 161 -2.71 -10.98 -18.41
CA LEU A 161 -2.06 -9.80 -17.83
C LEU A 161 -1.12 -10.17 -16.65
N TYR A 162 -1.60 -11.00 -15.72
CA TYR A 162 -0.77 -11.44 -14.59
C TYR A 162 0.41 -12.31 -15.02
N VAL A 163 0.20 -13.22 -15.97
CA VAL A 163 1.27 -14.05 -16.52
C VAL A 163 2.38 -13.19 -17.12
N GLU A 164 2.03 -12.24 -18.00
CA GLU A 164 3.00 -11.38 -18.65
C GLU A 164 3.74 -10.48 -17.65
N LYS A 165 3.05 -9.95 -16.65
CA LYS A 165 3.69 -9.14 -15.59
C LYS A 165 4.62 -9.97 -14.70
N LEU A 166 4.22 -11.18 -14.29
CA LEU A 166 5.08 -12.08 -13.52
C LEU A 166 6.35 -12.45 -14.30
N ILE A 167 6.21 -12.71 -15.60
CA ILE A 167 7.34 -13.01 -16.49
C ILE A 167 8.24 -11.78 -16.68
N SER A 168 7.67 -10.59 -16.89
CA SER A 168 8.44 -9.33 -16.97
C SER A 168 9.30 -9.12 -15.73
N ARG A 169 8.70 -9.25 -14.53
CA ARG A 169 9.40 -9.09 -13.25
C ARG A 169 10.44 -10.19 -13.03
N ARG A 170 10.14 -11.45 -13.39
CA ARG A 170 11.10 -12.56 -13.38
C ARG A 170 12.31 -12.21 -14.26
N ASN A 171 12.09 -11.75 -15.49
CA ASN A 171 13.16 -11.43 -16.43
C ASN A 171 14.06 -10.32 -15.91
N GLN A 172 13.48 -9.26 -15.32
CA GLN A 172 14.25 -8.19 -14.68
C GLN A 172 15.14 -8.72 -13.56
N LEU A 173 14.62 -9.58 -12.68
CA LEU A 173 15.43 -10.23 -11.65
C LEU A 173 16.54 -11.11 -12.26
N VAL A 174 16.24 -11.87 -13.32
CA VAL A 174 17.26 -12.70 -14.01
C VAL A 174 18.40 -11.85 -14.57
N GLN A 175 18.08 -10.69 -15.15
CA GLN A 175 19.06 -9.75 -15.71
C GLN A 175 19.94 -9.16 -14.61
N VAL A 176 19.33 -8.51 -13.60
CA VAL A 176 20.02 -7.86 -12.49
C VAL A 176 20.98 -8.82 -11.77
N PHE A 177 20.56 -10.06 -11.53
CA PHE A 177 21.38 -11.04 -10.81
C PHE A 177 22.35 -11.83 -11.70
N GLY A 178 22.51 -11.45 -12.97
CA GLY A 178 23.43 -12.07 -13.91
C GLY A 178 23.16 -13.57 -14.06
N LEU A 179 21.89 -13.94 -14.29
CA LEU A 179 21.46 -15.33 -14.42
C LEU A 179 21.06 -15.70 -15.85
N ASP A 180 20.98 -14.74 -16.78
CA ASP A 180 20.75 -15.07 -18.18
C ASP A 180 21.91 -15.90 -18.75
N GLY A 181 21.57 -17.02 -19.41
CA GLY A 181 22.52 -18.02 -19.89
C GLY A 181 23.12 -18.93 -18.81
N ALA A 182 22.91 -18.65 -17.51
CA ALA A 182 23.43 -19.51 -16.44
C ALA A 182 22.71 -20.87 -16.40
N GLN A 183 23.41 -21.92 -15.97
CA GLN A 183 22.78 -23.24 -15.79
C GLN A 183 22.09 -23.33 -14.43
N ASN A 184 20.89 -23.92 -14.41
CA ASN A 184 20.19 -24.29 -13.19
C ASN A 184 20.72 -25.66 -12.66
N PRO A 185 20.28 -26.13 -11.48
CA PRO A 185 20.71 -27.42 -10.94
C PRO A 185 20.36 -28.64 -11.81
N SER A 186 19.39 -28.53 -12.72
CA SER A 186 19.06 -29.59 -13.68
C SER A 186 19.85 -29.49 -15.00
N GLY A 187 20.80 -28.55 -15.12
CA GLY A 187 21.63 -28.34 -16.30
C GLY A 187 20.96 -27.52 -17.41
N LYS A 188 19.67 -27.16 -17.27
CA LYS A 188 18.97 -26.31 -18.23
C LYS A 188 19.47 -24.87 -18.11
N ARG A 189 19.72 -24.22 -19.25
CA ARG A 189 20.06 -22.80 -19.28
C ARG A 189 18.85 -21.97 -18.91
N ILE A 190 19.06 -21.02 -18.00
CA ILE A 190 18.12 -19.95 -17.70
C ILE A 190 18.14 -19.00 -18.90
N ALA A 191 16.95 -18.68 -19.40
CA ALA A 191 16.76 -17.71 -20.46
C ALA A 191 15.66 -16.73 -20.08
N LEU A 192 15.73 -15.54 -20.68
CA LEU A 192 14.63 -14.59 -20.69
C LEU A 192 13.48 -15.16 -21.52
N MET A 193 12.27 -14.92 -21.06
CA MET A 193 11.05 -15.30 -21.79
C MET A 193 10.53 -14.08 -22.55
N GLU A 194 9.89 -14.31 -23.70
CA GLU A 194 9.15 -13.24 -24.39
C GLU A 194 8.03 -12.71 -23.48
N VAL A 195 7.77 -11.39 -23.53
CA VAL A 195 6.71 -10.71 -22.78
C VAL A 195 5.80 -9.97 -23.76
N ASP A 196 4.50 -10.25 -23.73
CA ASP A 196 3.51 -9.55 -24.56
C ASP A 196 2.82 -8.42 -23.79
N ARG A 197 3.37 -7.20 -23.87
CA ARG A 197 2.75 -6.04 -23.20
C ARG A 197 1.42 -5.60 -23.84
N ARG A 198 1.10 -6.04 -25.06
CA ARG A 198 -0.18 -5.73 -25.74
C ARG A 198 -1.38 -6.38 -25.05
N VAL A 199 -1.16 -7.29 -24.11
CA VAL A 199 -2.22 -7.85 -23.26
C VAL A 199 -3.03 -6.76 -22.53
N GLU A 200 -2.45 -5.59 -22.27
CA GLU A 200 -3.17 -4.45 -21.68
C GLU A 200 -4.35 -3.97 -22.53
N GLU A 201 -4.25 -4.06 -23.87
CA GLU A 201 -5.33 -3.72 -24.80
C GLU A 201 -6.53 -4.66 -24.66
N ARG A 202 -6.28 -5.87 -24.15
CA ARG A 202 -7.27 -6.94 -23.97
C ARG A 202 -7.68 -7.14 -22.51
N ALA A 203 -7.07 -6.40 -21.59
CA ALA A 203 -7.27 -6.48 -20.14
C ALA A 203 -7.69 -5.10 -19.58
N ILE A 204 -8.75 -4.55 -20.17
CA ILE A 204 -9.29 -3.22 -19.88
C ILE A 204 -9.76 -3.16 -18.42
N VAL A 205 -9.37 -2.09 -17.73
CA VAL A 205 -9.78 -1.84 -16.35
C VAL A 205 -11.29 -1.59 -16.30
N SER A 206 -12.03 -2.42 -15.56
CA SER A 206 -13.46 -2.14 -15.35
C SER A 206 -13.64 -0.88 -14.50
N GLU A 207 -14.16 0.20 -15.09
CA GLU A 207 -14.45 1.44 -14.36
C GLU A 207 -15.63 1.31 -13.37
N LYS A 208 -16.50 0.30 -13.58
CA LYS A 208 -17.70 0.04 -12.77
C LYS A 208 -17.60 -1.32 -12.08
N TRP A 209 -17.65 -1.30 -10.74
CA TRP A 209 -18.04 -2.37 -9.81
C TRP A 209 -17.89 -3.84 -10.27
N GLY A 210 -16.71 -4.19 -10.79
CA GLY A 210 -16.32 -5.56 -11.09
C GLY A 210 -16.72 -6.04 -12.48
N VAL A 211 -16.04 -7.10 -12.93
CA VAL A 211 -16.41 -7.86 -14.12
C VAL A 211 -17.56 -8.80 -13.73
N PRO A 212 -18.62 -9.00 -14.54
CA PRO A 212 -19.72 -9.89 -14.18
C PRO A 212 -19.23 -11.26 -13.69
N GLY A 213 -19.54 -11.61 -12.45
CA GLY A 213 -19.08 -12.86 -11.81
C GLY A 213 -17.73 -12.80 -11.11
N TYR A 214 -17.01 -11.68 -11.17
CA TYR A 214 -15.67 -11.52 -10.62
C TYR A 214 -15.52 -10.24 -9.80
N THR A 215 -14.95 -10.37 -8.60
CA THR A 215 -14.47 -9.22 -7.83
C THR A 215 -13.05 -8.92 -8.26
N VAL A 216 -12.85 -7.78 -8.93
CA VAL A 216 -11.53 -7.38 -9.49
C VAL A 216 -11.07 -6.00 -9.03
N ASP A 217 -11.87 -5.35 -8.19
CA ASP A 217 -11.57 -4.05 -7.60
C ASP A 217 -12.18 -3.97 -6.19
N PHE A 218 -11.32 -4.02 -5.17
CA PHE A 218 -11.73 -3.91 -3.76
C PHE A 218 -11.75 -2.46 -3.26
N SER A 219 -11.26 -1.50 -4.05
CA SER A 219 -11.20 -0.08 -3.68
C SER A 219 -12.54 0.49 -3.23
N PRO A 220 -13.67 0.17 -3.88
CA PRO A 220 -14.95 0.68 -3.44
C PRO A 220 -15.39 0.14 -2.07
N GLY A 221 -15.01 -1.10 -1.74
CA GLY A 221 -15.25 -1.68 -0.42
C GLY A 221 -14.40 -1.01 0.67
N ILE A 222 -13.12 -0.74 0.36
CA ILE A 222 -12.22 0.03 1.22
C ILE A 222 -12.76 1.45 1.42
N GLN A 223 -13.15 2.12 0.33
CA GLN A 223 -13.73 3.45 0.36
C GLN A 223 -14.97 3.47 1.26
N ALA A 224 -15.94 2.59 1.03
CA ALA A 224 -17.20 2.57 1.77
C ALA A 224 -17.06 2.15 3.24
N ARG A 225 -16.12 1.26 3.58
CA ARG A 225 -15.99 0.71 4.95
C ARG A 225 -15.00 1.49 5.82
N LEU A 226 -13.95 2.05 5.23
CA LEU A 226 -12.87 2.71 5.98
C LEU A 226 -12.88 4.22 5.76
N ILE A 227 -12.91 4.67 4.50
CA ILE A 227 -12.72 6.08 4.17
C ILE A 227 -13.99 6.90 4.40
N ASP A 228 -15.14 6.46 3.87
CA ASP A 228 -16.40 7.21 3.95
C ASP A 228 -16.88 7.38 5.40
N PRO A 229 -16.84 6.37 6.30
CA PRO A 229 -17.25 6.55 7.69
C PRO A 229 -16.31 7.48 8.45
N LEU A 230 -15.01 7.41 8.16
CA LEU A 230 -14.01 8.33 8.70
C LEU A 230 -14.32 9.76 8.24
N MET A 231 -14.50 9.99 6.93
CA MET A 231 -14.83 11.30 6.37
C MET A 231 -16.16 11.83 6.90
N ALA A 232 -17.19 11.00 7.03
CA ALA A 232 -18.47 11.40 7.60
C ALA A 232 -18.37 11.78 9.09
N LYS A 233 -17.49 11.12 9.86
CA LYS A 233 -17.20 11.52 11.25
C LYS A 233 -16.41 12.83 11.31
N ILE A 234 -15.42 13.02 10.44
CA ILE A 234 -14.67 14.28 10.30
C ILE A 234 -15.61 15.42 9.94
N GLN A 235 -16.46 15.24 8.93
CA GLN A 235 -17.45 16.23 8.52
C GLN A 235 -18.44 16.55 9.65
N ARG A 236 -18.88 15.56 10.44
CA ARG A 236 -19.73 15.81 11.62
C ARG A 236 -18.98 16.60 12.69
N GLY A 237 -17.78 16.17 13.07
CA GLY A 237 -16.96 16.90 14.04
C GLY A 237 -16.62 18.33 13.59
N LEU A 238 -16.40 18.53 12.29
CA LEU A 238 -16.23 19.85 11.70
C LEU A 238 -17.54 20.63 11.70
N LYS A 239 -18.69 20.06 11.35
CA LYS A 239 -19.99 20.76 11.41
C LYS A 239 -20.37 21.15 12.83
N ASP A 240 -20.10 20.28 13.80
CA ASP A 240 -20.42 20.49 15.20
C ASP A 240 -19.42 21.44 15.89
N GLY A 241 -18.16 21.49 15.43
CA GLY A 241 -17.09 22.35 15.96
C GLY A 241 -16.88 23.69 15.24
N ALA A 242 -17.12 23.75 13.93
CA ALA A 242 -16.85 24.92 13.07
C ALA A 242 -17.77 26.11 13.36
N ILE A 243 -18.89 25.92 14.08
CA ILE A 243 -19.76 27.03 14.48
C ILE A 243 -19.19 27.80 15.69
N LYS A 244 -18.13 27.30 16.39
CA LYS A 244 -17.58 28.02 17.56
C LYS A 244 -16.05 28.11 17.70
N LEU A 245 -15.24 27.37 16.93
CA LEU A 245 -13.80 27.22 17.23
C LEU A 245 -12.89 27.14 15.99
N ILE A 246 -12.97 28.07 15.03
CA ILE A 246 -12.01 28.14 13.90
C ILE A 246 -10.58 28.53 14.36
N GLY A 247 -10.37 28.86 15.63
CA GLY A 247 -9.04 29.23 16.17
C GLY A 247 -8.23 28.18 16.93
N ALA A 248 -8.72 26.93 17.16
CA ALA A 248 -8.07 26.07 18.17
C ALA A 248 -8.02 24.55 17.92
N ILE A 249 -8.44 24.03 16.77
CA ILE A 249 -8.33 22.57 16.51
C ILE A 249 -7.00 22.27 15.81
N ASN A 250 -5.95 22.15 16.62
CA ASN A 250 -4.59 21.94 16.11
C ASN A 250 -4.29 20.49 15.71
N ASN A 251 -4.99 19.50 16.29
CA ASN A 251 -4.87 18.08 15.94
C ASN A 251 -6.11 17.30 16.40
N VAL A 252 -6.74 16.54 15.50
CA VAL A 252 -7.64 15.43 15.87
C VAL A 252 -6.82 14.15 15.78
N SER A 253 -6.53 13.49 16.90
CA SER A 253 -5.91 12.16 16.89
C SER A 253 -7.00 11.12 17.08
N LEU A 254 -7.19 10.26 16.08
CA LEU A 254 -7.95 9.02 16.27
C LEU A 254 -7.01 7.95 16.82
N GLU A 255 -7.44 7.22 17.84
CA GLU A 255 -6.62 6.18 18.49
C GLU A 255 -6.71 4.83 17.75
N PRO A 256 -5.63 4.01 17.79
CA PRO A 256 -5.52 2.76 17.05
C PRO A 256 -6.64 1.73 17.31
N ASP A 257 -7.22 1.73 18.52
CA ASP A 257 -8.32 0.85 18.95
C ASP A 257 -9.51 0.86 17.98
N TRP A 258 -9.70 1.95 17.23
CA TRP A 258 -10.77 2.09 16.25
C TRP A 258 -10.66 1.14 15.05
N PHE A 259 -9.47 0.61 14.77
CA PHE A 259 -9.20 -0.28 13.63
C PHE A 259 -8.93 -1.73 14.05
N GLY A 260 -8.96 -2.04 15.34
CA GLY A 260 -8.71 -3.39 15.87
C GLY A 260 -7.27 -3.87 15.67
N TRP A 261 -6.30 -2.97 15.68
CA TRP A 261 -4.87 -3.28 15.54
C TRP A 261 -4.22 -3.47 16.90
N ASP A 262 -3.22 -4.35 16.98
CA ASP A 262 -2.50 -4.67 18.23
C ASP A 262 -1.79 -3.45 18.86
N GLU A 263 -1.54 -3.55 20.16
CA GLU A 263 -0.75 -2.60 20.93
C GLU A 263 0.63 -2.37 20.29
N GLY A 264 0.86 -1.17 19.76
CA GLY A 264 2.15 -0.76 19.19
C GLY A 264 2.09 -0.13 17.78
N VAL A 265 0.98 -0.30 17.05
CA VAL A 265 0.78 0.37 15.75
C VAL A 265 0.09 1.73 15.94
N ILE A 266 0.75 2.80 15.51
CA ILE A 266 0.19 4.15 15.53
C ILE A 266 -0.50 4.41 14.20
N ALA A 267 -1.84 4.42 14.19
CA ALA A 267 -2.64 4.87 13.05
C ALA A 267 -3.30 6.21 13.40
N ARG A 268 -2.74 7.33 12.92
CA ARG A 268 -3.26 8.66 13.23
C ARG A 268 -3.68 9.38 11.96
N VAL A 269 -4.93 9.82 11.91
CA VAL A 269 -5.36 10.80 10.91
C VAL A 269 -4.87 12.17 11.39
N ILE A 270 -4.16 12.90 10.52
CA ILE A 270 -3.73 14.27 10.79
C ILE A 270 -4.80 15.17 10.17
N LEU A 271 -5.40 16.02 11.00
CA LEU A 271 -6.26 17.11 10.55
C LEU A 271 -5.77 18.38 11.21
N ASN A 272 -5.36 19.33 10.39
CA ASN A 272 -4.97 20.67 10.85
C ASN A 272 -5.73 21.70 10.02
N ILE A 273 -6.41 22.61 10.70
CA ILE A 273 -7.14 23.71 10.08
C ILE A 273 -6.67 24.99 10.73
N ASN A 274 -6.14 25.91 9.94
CA ASN A 274 -5.66 27.20 10.41
C ASN A 274 -6.14 28.31 9.49
N ARG A 275 -6.70 29.39 10.06
CA ARG A 275 -7.08 30.59 9.32
C ARG A 275 -6.21 31.75 9.77
N THR A 276 -5.61 32.44 8.81
CA THR A 276 -4.86 33.68 9.03
C THR A 276 -5.55 34.81 8.29
N VAL A 277 -5.87 35.89 9.00
CA VAL A 277 -6.45 37.11 8.43
C VAL A 277 -5.45 38.24 8.62
N VAL A 278 -5.07 38.89 7.53
CA VAL A 278 -4.17 40.06 7.57
C VAL A 278 -4.79 41.20 6.78
N LYS A 279 -4.60 42.44 7.25
CA LYS A 279 -5.01 43.62 6.48
C LYS A 279 -4.19 43.69 5.19
N ASN A 280 -4.84 43.91 4.05
CA ASN A 280 -4.16 44.03 2.77
C ASN A 280 -3.43 45.38 2.70
N PRO A 281 -2.08 45.40 2.64
CA PRO A 281 -1.32 46.65 2.60
C PRO A 281 -1.47 47.40 1.28
N THR A 282 -1.94 46.72 0.23
CA THR A 282 -2.07 47.24 -1.13
C THR A 282 -3.50 47.04 -1.65
N ALA A 283 -4.50 47.24 -0.79
CA ALA A 283 -5.91 47.15 -1.18
C ALA A 283 -6.22 48.13 -2.31
N THR A 284 -6.88 47.64 -3.34
CA THR A 284 -7.28 48.42 -4.53
C THR A 284 -8.75 48.83 -4.49
N SER A 285 -9.52 48.28 -3.56
CA SER A 285 -10.95 48.50 -3.35
C SER A 285 -11.35 48.28 -1.89
N SER A 286 -12.63 48.49 -1.57
CA SER A 286 -13.18 48.08 -0.27
C SER A 286 -13.32 46.57 -0.13
N GLU A 287 -13.39 45.81 -1.24
CA GLU A 287 -13.64 44.37 -1.24
C GLU A 287 -12.39 43.53 -0.96
N ASP A 288 -11.20 44.13 -1.03
CA ASP A 288 -9.90 43.50 -0.80
C ASP A 288 -9.15 44.14 0.37
N ALA A 289 -9.87 44.71 1.34
CA ALA A 289 -9.29 45.33 2.53
C ALA A 289 -8.48 44.34 3.41
N PHE A 290 -8.80 43.05 3.34
CA PHE A 290 -8.13 41.96 4.05
C PHE A 290 -7.74 40.85 3.09
N ILE A 291 -6.70 40.10 3.45
CA ILE A 291 -6.30 38.85 2.82
C ILE A 291 -6.53 37.75 3.85
N VAL A 292 -7.29 36.74 3.44
CA VAL A 292 -7.53 35.53 4.20
C VAL A 292 -6.68 34.42 3.62
N ARG A 293 -6.05 33.63 4.50
CA ARG A 293 -5.36 32.39 4.16
C ARG A 293 -5.90 31.29 5.05
N ASP A 294 -6.55 30.32 4.41
CA ASP A 294 -7.02 29.09 5.06
C ASP A 294 -6.07 27.96 4.71
N ASP A 295 -5.36 27.44 5.70
CA ASP A 295 -4.52 26.25 5.58
C ASP A 295 -5.29 25.03 6.12
N PHE A 296 -5.43 24.01 5.26
CA PHE A 296 -5.99 22.71 5.59
C PHE A 296 -4.94 21.62 5.36
N LYS A 297 -4.70 20.77 6.34
CA LYS A 297 -3.86 19.58 6.17
C LYS A 297 -4.65 18.34 6.54
N ILE A 298 -4.68 17.38 5.63
CA ILE A 298 -5.14 16.02 5.88
C ILE A 298 -4.00 15.05 5.64
N GLY A 299 -3.81 14.12 6.56
CA GLY A 299 -2.80 13.08 6.38
C GLY A 299 -3.17 11.80 7.10
N ALA A 300 -2.49 10.73 6.72
CA ALA A 300 -2.48 9.50 7.48
C ALA A 300 -1.05 9.27 7.96
N ARG A 301 -0.92 9.00 9.25
CA ARG A 301 0.33 8.68 9.92
C ARG A 301 0.27 7.23 10.36
N LEU A 302 1.27 6.48 9.94
CA LEU A 302 1.48 5.09 10.30
C LEU A 302 2.82 4.99 11.02
N GLY A 303 2.83 4.42 12.21
CA GLY A 303 4.04 4.23 13.00
C GLY A 303 4.00 2.92 13.77
N TYR A 304 5.16 2.55 14.29
CA TYR A 304 5.33 1.38 15.14
C TYR A 304 6.32 1.71 16.26
N GLY A 305 6.06 1.24 17.48
CA GLY A 305 7.11 1.26 18.52
C GLY A 305 6.70 0.87 19.93
N LEU A 306 7.58 0.10 20.58
CA LEU A 306 7.54 -0.25 22.02
C LEU A 306 8.52 0.62 22.85
N VAL A 307 9.75 0.88 22.38
CA VAL A 307 10.81 1.64 23.09
C VAL A 307 11.39 2.78 22.24
N ILE A 308 11.68 2.51 20.96
CA ILE A 308 11.90 3.54 19.94
C ILE A 308 10.70 3.49 19.02
N SER A 309 9.99 4.61 18.89
CA SER A 309 8.82 4.71 18.00
C SER A 309 9.17 5.56 16.78
N GLY A 310 8.98 4.99 15.61
CA GLY A 310 9.10 5.67 14.32
C GLY A 310 7.72 5.77 13.68
N ASP A 311 7.37 6.95 13.17
CA ASP A 311 6.17 7.14 12.36
C ASP A 311 6.48 7.87 11.06
N VAL A 312 5.72 7.52 10.01
CA VAL A 312 5.72 8.21 8.72
C VAL A 312 4.30 8.67 8.46
N ALA A 313 4.15 9.96 8.16
CA ALA A 313 2.90 10.52 7.70
C ALA A 313 2.98 10.89 6.23
N TYR A 314 1.96 10.48 5.47
CA TYR A 314 1.66 11.11 4.20
C TYR A 314 0.67 12.24 4.47
N VAL A 315 1.08 13.48 4.19
CA VAL A 315 0.28 14.68 4.46
C VAL A 315 0.03 15.40 3.13
N ARG A 316 -1.23 15.73 2.89
CA ARG A 316 -1.66 16.68 1.86
C ARG A 316 -2.08 17.98 2.53
N GLY A 317 -1.44 19.07 2.13
CA GLY A 317 -1.75 20.43 2.54
C GLY A 317 -2.43 21.19 1.41
N PHE A 318 -3.39 22.03 1.78
CA PHE A 318 -4.09 22.95 0.89
C PHE A 318 -4.06 24.32 1.55
N SER A 319 -3.74 25.37 0.80
CA SER A 319 -3.86 26.75 1.25
C SER A 319 -4.76 27.51 0.29
N LEU A 320 -5.90 28.01 0.75
CA LEU A 320 -6.78 28.88 -0.01
C LEU A 320 -6.56 30.33 0.43
N ILE A 321 -6.14 31.19 -0.50
CA ILE A 321 -5.88 32.61 -0.25
C ILE A 321 -6.88 33.44 -1.04
N TYR A 322 -7.56 34.38 -0.39
CA TYR A 322 -8.58 35.21 -1.02
C TYR A 322 -8.76 36.58 -0.32
N PRO A 323 -9.25 37.60 -1.04
CA PRO A 323 -9.55 38.92 -0.46
C PRO A 323 -10.86 38.91 0.33
N ALA A 324 -10.98 39.79 1.32
CA ALA A 324 -12.23 40.05 2.06
C ALA A 324 -12.42 41.54 2.36
N ALA A 325 -13.68 41.98 2.36
CA ALA A 325 -14.05 43.39 2.52
C ALA A 325 -13.91 43.91 3.96
N SER A 326 -14.04 43.03 4.94
CA SER A 326 -13.95 43.36 6.36
C SER A 326 -13.33 42.20 7.14
N GLU A 327 -12.85 42.49 8.36
CA GLU A 327 -12.36 41.45 9.27
C GLU A 327 -13.48 40.48 9.65
N GLU A 328 -14.71 40.97 9.83
CA GLU A 328 -15.88 40.13 10.07
C GLU A 328 -16.15 39.21 8.87
N ALA A 329 -16.16 39.73 7.64
CA ALA A 329 -16.31 38.91 6.43
C ALA A 329 -15.15 37.93 6.21
N ALA A 330 -13.95 38.29 6.66
CA ALA A 330 -12.78 37.41 6.65
C ALA A 330 -12.95 36.25 7.65
N MET A 331 -13.52 36.53 8.83
CA MET A 331 -13.76 35.54 9.88
C MET A 331 -14.98 34.66 9.62
N ASP A 332 -16.04 35.22 9.03
CA ASP A 332 -17.23 34.51 8.53
C ASP A 332 -17.01 33.87 7.14
N GLY A 333 -15.77 33.92 6.65
CA GLY A 333 -15.36 33.51 5.32
C GLY A 333 -15.87 32.12 4.92
N PRO A 334 -16.10 31.91 3.62
CA PRO A 334 -17.11 31.01 3.08
C PRO A 334 -16.93 29.56 3.52
N ARG A 335 -18.08 28.85 3.61
CA ARG A 335 -18.19 27.38 3.78
C ARG A 335 -17.37 26.57 2.74
N TYR A 336 -16.79 27.25 1.75
CA TYR A 336 -15.94 26.72 0.68
C TYR A 336 -14.81 25.83 1.20
N MET A 337 -14.22 26.12 2.35
CA MET A 337 -13.17 25.26 2.92
C MET A 337 -13.66 23.83 3.20
N LEU A 338 -14.92 23.67 3.64
CA LEU A 338 -15.53 22.34 3.80
C LEU A 338 -15.79 21.67 2.45
N GLU A 339 -16.19 22.44 1.44
CA GLU A 339 -16.39 21.95 0.07
C GLU A 339 -15.05 21.50 -0.55
N VAL A 340 -13.98 22.26 -0.30
CA VAL A 340 -12.59 21.99 -0.71
C VAL A 340 -12.06 20.67 -0.14
N ILE A 341 -12.48 20.30 1.07
CA ILE A 341 -12.09 19.03 1.71
C ILE A 341 -12.81 17.83 1.09
N THR A 342 -13.98 18.07 0.48
CA THR A 342 -14.88 17.00 -0.01
C THR A 342 -14.85 16.79 -1.51
N GLU A 343 -14.49 17.81 -2.28
CA GLU A 343 -14.35 17.71 -3.73
C GLU A 343 -12.91 17.36 -4.15
N SER A 344 -12.76 16.70 -5.30
CA SER A 344 -11.42 16.34 -5.80
C SER A 344 -10.66 17.60 -6.27
N TYR A 345 -9.33 17.60 -6.10
CA TYR A 345 -8.48 18.75 -6.48
C TYR A 345 -8.69 19.24 -7.92
N SER A 346 -8.89 18.32 -8.87
CA SER A 346 -9.16 18.66 -10.27
C SER A 346 -10.48 19.42 -10.45
N GLN A 347 -11.53 19.06 -9.72
CA GLN A 347 -12.82 19.76 -9.78
C GLN A 347 -12.73 21.17 -9.20
N MET A 348 -11.83 21.39 -8.24
CA MET A 348 -11.64 22.70 -7.63
C MET A 348 -10.95 23.69 -8.56
N GLN A 349 -9.92 23.25 -9.30
CA GLN A 349 -9.17 24.16 -10.19
C GLN A 349 -10.08 24.87 -11.21
N ASP A 350 -11.09 24.16 -11.73
CA ASP A 350 -12.03 24.70 -12.71
C ASP A 350 -13.12 25.61 -12.11
N ARG A 351 -13.24 25.66 -10.78
CA ARG A 351 -14.35 26.33 -10.06
C ARG A 351 -13.92 27.45 -9.13
N LEU A 352 -12.61 27.69 -8.96
CA LEU A 352 -12.11 28.74 -8.08
C LEU A 352 -12.64 30.12 -8.50
N PRO A 353 -13.29 30.88 -7.59
CA PRO A 353 -13.75 32.21 -7.91
C PRO A 353 -12.57 33.12 -8.29
N LYS A 354 -12.82 34.13 -9.12
CA LYS A 354 -11.80 35.13 -9.47
C LYS A 354 -11.21 35.76 -8.20
N GLY A 355 -9.88 35.86 -8.17
CA GLY A 355 -9.15 36.41 -7.02
C GLY A 355 -8.81 35.40 -5.92
N HIS A 356 -9.18 34.11 -6.07
CA HIS A 356 -8.73 33.05 -5.17
C HIS A 356 -7.47 32.38 -5.70
N ILE A 357 -6.56 32.03 -4.78
CA ILE A 357 -5.35 31.26 -5.06
C ILE A 357 -5.42 29.99 -4.22
N LEU A 358 -5.39 28.84 -4.89
CA LEU A 358 -5.29 27.54 -4.23
C LEU A 358 -3.87 27.00 -4.41
N ILE A 359 -3.18 26.79 -3.29
CA ILE A 359 -1.90 26.12 -3.22
C ILE A 359 -2.14 24.70 -2.71
N HIS A 360 -1.51 23.71 -3.33
CA HIS A 360 -1.56 22.33 -2.89
C HIS A 360 -0.15 21.77 -2.75
N GLU A 361 0.09 21.11 -1.63
CA GLU A 361 1.36 20.50 -1.29
C GLU A 361 1.13 19.06 -0.82
N SER A 362 2.05 18.17 -1.14
CA SER A 362 2.03 16.80 -0.63
C SER A 362 3.44 16.45 -0.19
N TYR A 363 3.58 15.94 1.03
CA TYR A 363 4.88 15.57 1.58
C TYR A 363 4.79 14.37 2.51
N LEU A 364 5.93 13.71 2.69
CA LEU A 364 6.13 12.68 3.70
C LEU A 364 6.82 13.31 4.90
N GLU A 365 6.28 13.09 6.10
CA GLU A 365 6.85 13.56 7.36
C GLU A 365 7.23 12.34 8.21
N GLY A 366 8.52 12.12 8.44
CA GLY A 366 9.02 11.09 9.35
C GLY A 366 9.29 11.65 10.74
N ARG A 367 8.91 10.94 11.81
CA ARG A 367 9.29 11.26 13.19
C ARG A 367 9.90 10.04 13.87
N GLY A 368 11.01 10.25 14.58
CA GLY A 368 11.56 9.29 15.53
C GLY A 368 11.44 9.81 16.95
N ARG A 369 10.98 8.97 17.88
CA ARG A 369 10.94 9.26 19.31
C ARG A 369 11.60 8.13 20.09
N LEU A 370 12.49 8.51 21.00
CA LEU A 370 13.02 7.62 22.01
C LEU A 370 12.10 7.75 23.25
N ASN A 371 11.41 6.68 23.62
CA ASN A 371 10.65 6.63 24.87
C ASN A 371 11.62 6.11 25.94
N LEU A 372 12.09 7.01 26.81
CA LEU A 372 12.98 6.70 27.93
C LEU A 372 12.19 6.22 29.15
#